data_AF-A0A916SM55-F1
#
_entry.id   AF-A0A916SM55-F1
#
_cell.length_a   1.000
_cell.length_b   1.000
_cell.length_c   1.000
_cell.angle_alpha   90.00
_cell.angle_beta   90.00
_cell.angle_gamma   90.00
#
_symmetry.space_group_name_H-M   'P 1'
#
loop_
_entity.id
_entity.type
_entity.pdbx_description
1 polymer ?
#
loop_
_entity_poly.entity_id
_entity_poly.type
_entity_poly.pdbx_seq_one_letter_code
_entity_poly.pdbx_strand_id
1 'polypeptide(L)'
;MTGGTYEFESSLWAWEARKELWVFATLPDDASDEIADQPRPPSGFGAVKVRVRLGGSTWETSIFPGVAGDAYVLPIKKAVRAKAGVTVGDTVAIGLELI
;
A
#
# COMPACT_ATOMS: atom_id res chain seq x y z
N MET A 1 -8.16 19.94 -1.82
CA MET A 1 -8.60 18.93 -2.80
C MET A 1 -7.43 18.67 -3.74
N THR A 2 -6.43 17.90 -3.27
CA THR A 2 -5.29 17.47 -4.13
C THR A 2 -4.75 16.16 -3.55
N GLY A 3 -5.54 15.10 -3.62
CA GLY A 3 -5.01 13.77 -3.35
C GLY A 3 -4.11 13.37 -4.52
N GLY A 4 -2.82 13.12 -4.27
CA GLY A 4 -1.92 12.61 -5.30
C GLY A 4 -2.33 11.21 -5.76
N THR A 5 -2.27 10.96 -7.07
CA THR A 5 -2.46 9.63 -7.65
C THR A 5 -1.09 9.09 -8.07
N TYR A 6 -0.75 7.89 -7.62
CA TYR A 6 0.52 7.23 -7.84
C TYR A 6 0.27 5.87 -8.48
N GLU A 7 1.02 5.53 -9.52
CA GLU A 7 0.95 4.21 -10.15
C GLU A 7 2.35 3.62 -10.16
N PHE A 8 2.51 2.44 -9.55
CA PHE A 8 3.81 1.80 -9.41
C PHE A 8 3.67 0.28 -9.38
N GLU A 9 4.78 -0.40 -9.63
CA GLU A 9 4.87 -1.84 -9.49
C GLU A 9 5.52 -2.19 -8.16
N SER A 10 4.91 -3.11 -7.41
CA SER A 10 5.47 -3.62 -6.16
C SER A 10 5.37 -5.14 -6.11
N SER A 11 6.39 -5.76 -5.54
CA SER A 11 6.36 -7.17 -5.19
C SER A 11 5.54 -7.39 -3.92
N LEU A 12 4.71 -8.43 -3.92
CA LEU A 12 3.91 -8.82 -2.76
C LEU A 12 4.73 -9.70 -1.83
N TRP A 13 4.82 -9.35 -0.55
CA TRP A 13 5.55 -10.13 0.45
C TRP A 13 4.66 -10.49 1.64
N ALA A 14 4.86 -11.69 2.19
CA ALA A 14 4.16 -12.13 3.38
C ALA A 14 4.91 -11.68 4.63
N TRP A 15 4.19 -11.18 5.64
CA TRP A 15 4.80 -10.80 6.90
C TRP A 15 5.29 -12.04 7.65
N GLU A 16 6.59 -12.09 7.95
CA GLU A 16 7.26 -13.28 8.46
C GLU A 16 6.69 -13.83 9.78
N ALA A 17 6.20 -12.97 10.66
CA ALA A 17 5.61 -13.38 11.94
C ALA A 17 4.25 -14.09 11.82
N ARG A 18 3.51 -13.92 10.71
CA ARG A 18 2.18 -14.52 10.46
C ARG A 18 2.04 -14.80 8.96
N LYS A 19 2.87 -15.72 8.45
CA LYS A 19 3.08 -16.02 7.01
C LYS A 19 1.81 -16.30 6.18
N GLU A 20 0.68 -16.62 6.83
CA GLU A 20 -0.54 -17.04 6.13
C GLU A 20 -1.67 -15.98 6.11
N LEU A 21 -1.59 -14.95 6.95
CA LEU A 21 -2.71 -14.02 7.15
C LEU A 21 -2.48 -12.63 6.55
N TRP A 22 -1.24 -12.15 6.56
CA TRP A 22 -0.93 -10.77 6.20
C TRP A 22 0.09 -10.70 5.06
N VAL A 23 -0.35 -10.10 3.96
CA VAL A 23 0.50 -9.79 2.81
C VAL A 23 0.52 -8.30 2.61
N PHE A 24 1.71 -7.80 2.32
CA PHE A 24 2.00 -6.40 2.17
C PHE A 24 2.65 -6.15 0.81
N ALA A 25 2.43 -4.94 0.31
CA ALA A 25 3.19 -4.35 -0.78
C ALA A 25 3.95 -3.15 -0.20
N THR A 26 5.16 -2.91 -0.70
CA THR A 26 5.97 -1.76 -0.29
C THR A 26 5.84 -0.69 -1.37
N LEU A 27 5.52 0.53 -0.97
CA LEU A 27 5.50 1.65 -1.90
C LEU A 27 6.94 1.97 -2.33
N PRO A 28 7.17 2.44 -3.56
CA PRO A 28 8.46 2.99 -3.94
C PRO A 28 8.81 4.18 -3.04
N ASP A 29 10.11 4.38 -2.87
CA ASP A 29 10.68 5.43 -2.02
C ASP A 29 10.16 6.82 -2.42
N ASP A 30 10.18 7.11 -3.73
CA ASP A 30 9.71 8.38 -4.31
C ASP A 30 8.25 8.70 -3.92
N ALA A 31 7.33 7.74 -4.11
CA ALA A 31 5.94 7.91 -3.70
C ALA A 31 5.80 7.99 -2.17
N SER A 32 6.62 7.25 -1.42
CA SER A 32 6.61 7.30 0.04
C SER A 32 7.04 8.66 0.57
N ASP A 33 8.09 9.25 0.00
CA ASP A 33 8.58 10.59 0.32
C ASP A 33 7.56 11.67 -0.04
N GLU A 34 6.98 11.63 -1.25
CA GLU A 34 5.93 12.58 -1.63
C GLU A 34 4.73 12.49 -0.68
N ILE A 35 4.31 11.26 -0.33
CA ILE A 35 3.25 11.03 0.64
C ILE A 35 3.65 11.57 2.02
N ALA A 36 4.90 11.39 2.46
CA ALA A 36 5.39 11.87 3.75
C ALA A 36 5.46 13.40 3.83
N ASP A 37 5.86 14.06 2.74
CA ASP A 37 6.01 15.51 2.64
C ASP A 37 4.65 16.25 2.59
N GLN A 38 3.58 15.56 2.18
CA GLN A 38 2.26 16.17 2.16
C GLN A 38 1.83 16.66 3.56
N PRO A 39 1.43 17.94 3.71
CA PRO A 39 0.97 18.48 4.97
C PRO A 39 -0.38 17.87 5.34
N ARG A 40 -0.39 17.08 6.41
CA ARG A 40 -1.56 16.32 6.87
C ARG A 40 -1.81 16.58 8.36
N PRO A 41 -3.08 16.57 8.81
CA PRO A 41 -3.35 16.59 10.23
C PRO A 41 -2.66 15.38 10.89
N PRO A 42 -2.17 15.52 12.14
CA PRO A 42 -1.52 14.42 12.84
C PRO A 42 -2.51 13.26 12.97
N SER A 43 -2.26 12.22 12.18
CA SER A 43 -3.02 10.97 12.23
C SER A 43 -2.35 10.03 13.22
N GLY A 44 -3.14 9.32 14.03
CA GLY A 44 -2.61 8.33 14.96
C GLY A 44 -1.70 7.34 14.22
N PHE A 45 -0.47 7.17 14.68
CA PHE A 45 0.55 6.27 14.12
C PHE A 45 1.06 6.60 12.69
N GLY A 46 0.81 7.79 12.15
CA GLY A 46 1.25 8.14 10.79
C GLY A 46 0.50 7.37 9.69
N ALA A 47 -0.68 6.84 10.02
CA ALA A 47 -1.53 6.13 9.08
C ALA A 47 -2.13 7.09 8.05
N VAL A 48 -2.03 6.73 6.77
CA VAL A 48 -2.52 7.53 5.65
C VAL A 48 -3.64 6.79 4.97
N LYS A 49 -4.77 7.47 4.76
CA LYS A 49 -5.91 6.87 4.08
C LYS A 49 -5.72 6.98 2.57
N VAL A 50 -5.90 5.84 1.90
CA VAL A 50 -5.66 5.72 0.48
C VAL A 50 -6.74 4.86 -0.16
N ARG A 51 -7.02 5.14 -1.42
CA ARG A 51 -7.77 4.26 -2.31
C ARG A 51 -6.77 3.53 -3.20
N VAL A 52 -6.87 2.21 -3.22
CA VAL A 52 -5.97 1.34 -3.98
C VAL A 52 -6.72 0.67 -5.11
N ARG A 53 -6.07 0.56 -6.26
CA ARG A 53 -6.52 -0.16 -7.43
C ARG A 53 -5.49 -1.22 -7.82
N LEU A 54 -5.93 -2.47 -7.96
CA LEU A 54 -5.09 -3.60 -8.36
C LEU A 54 -5.93 -4.58 -9.19
N GLY A 55 -5.49 -4.90 -10.41
CA GLY A 55 -6.14 -5.91 -11.26
C GLY A 55 -7.63 -5.69 -11.50
N GLY A 56 -8.08 -4.42 -11.57
CA GLY A 56 -9.49 -4.05 -11.73
C GLY A 56 -10.32 -4.05 -10.44
N SER A 57 -9.74 -4.45 -9.30
CA SER A 57 -10.35 -4.26 -7.98
C SER A 57 -9.92 -2.92 -7.39
N THR A 58 -10.87 -2.15 -6.87
CA THR A 58 -10.61 -0.90 -6.15
C THR A 58 -11.16 -0.99 -4.74
N TRP A 59 -10.36 -0.62 -3.74
CA TRP A 59 -10.78 -0.60 -2.34
C TRP A 59 -10.08 0.50 -1.56
N GLU A 60 -10.70 0.94 -0.47
CA GLU A 60 -10.11 1.92 0.44
C GLU A 60 -9.42 1.21 1.61
N THR A 61 -8.24 1.68 1.95
CA THR A 61 -7.46 1.16 3.06
C THR A 61 -6.53 2.23 3.62
N SER A 62 -5.68 1.83 4.56
CA SER A 62 -4.68 2.72 5.15
C SER A 62 -3.31 2.11 4.96
N ILE A 63 -2.36 2.94 4.54
CA ILE A 63 -0.94 2.62 4.52
C ILE A 63 -0.30 3.14 5.80
N PHE A 64 0.78 2.50 6.20
CA PHE A 64 1.51 2.81 7.42
C PHE A 64 3.00 2.91 7.09
N PRO A 65 3.76 3.79 7.74
CA PRO A 65 5.22 3.75 7.61
C PRO A 65 5.71 2.37 8.06
N GLY A 66 6.60 1.76 7.29
CA GLY A 66 7.21 0.49 7.64
C GLY A 66 7.95 0.57 8.97
N VAL A 67 8.19 -0.58 9.62
CA VAL A 67 8.89 -0.63 10.92
C VAL A 67 10.30 -0.04 10.86
N ALA A 68 10.95 -0.09 9.69
CA ALA A 68 12.25 0.52 9.45
C ALA A 68 12.18 2.03 9.16
N GLY A 69 11.00 2.58 8.87
CA GLY A 69 10.79 4.00 8.59
C GLY A 69 11.09 4.44 7.16
N ASP A 70 11.68 3.59 6.31
CA ASP A 70 12.09 3.97 4.95
C ASP A 70 10.92 4.07 3.95
N ALA A 71 9.97 3.14 3.97
CA ALA A 71 8.89 3.10 2.98
C ALA A 71 7.53 2.79 3.61
N TYR A 72 6.45 3.33 3.02
CA TYR A 72 5.10 2.96 3.41
C TYR A 72 4.78 1.53 2.98
N VAL A 73 4.04 0.83 3.83
CA VAL A 73 3.55 -0.53 3.56
C VAL A 73 2.04 -0.53 3.40
N LEU A 74 1.59 -1.25 2.40
CA LEU A 74 0.20 -1.41 2.03
C LEU A 74 -0.28 -2.83 2.36
N PRO A 75 -1.21 -3.01 3.32
CA PRO A 75 -1.80 -4.32 3.57
C PRO A 75 -2.78 -4.72 2.46
N ILE A 76 -2.58 -5.92 1.89
CA ILE A 76 -3.45 -6.47 0.86
C ILE A 76 -4.21 -7.70 1.38
N LYS A 77 -5.52 -7.54 1.50
CA LYS A 77 -6.44 -8.59 1.95
C LYS A 77 -6.41 -9.79 0.99
N LYS A 78 -6.60 -11.00 1.55
CA LYS A 78 -6.69 -12.24 0.78
C LYS A 78 -7.76 -12.20 -0.32
N ALA A 79 -8.92 -11.61 -0.05
CA ALA A 79 -10.01 -11.49 -1.02
C ALA A 79 -9.63 -10.65 -2.26
N VAL A 80 -8.83 -9.60 -2.06
CA VAL A 80 -8.34 -8.75 -3.15
C VAL A 80 -7.33 -9.52 -4.01
N ARG A 81 -6.37 -10.19 -3.37
CA ARG A 81 -5.38 -11.04 -4.06
C ARG A 81 -6.04 -12.13 -4.89
N ALA A 82 -7.04 -12.80 -4.32
CA ALA A 82 -7.81 -13.83 -5.00
C ALA A 82 -8.58 -13.28 -6.22
N LYS A 83 -9.15 -12.08 -6.13
CA LYS A 83 -9.83 -11.43 -7.27
C LYS A 83 -8.88 -11.03 -8.38
N ALA A 84 -7.69 -10.54 -8.02
CA ALA A 84 -6.69 -10.14 -8.98
C ALA A 84 -5.85 -11.31 -9.53
N GLY A 85 -5.96 -12.49 -8.92
CA GLY A 85 -5.20 -13.68 -9.33
C GLY A 85 -3.71 -13.62 -8.97
N VAL A 86 -3.34 -12.84 -7.94
CA VAL A 86 -1.94 -12.56 -7.59
C VAL A 86 -1.54 -13.26 -6.28
N THR A 87 -0.26 -13.64 -6.17
CA THR A 87 0.29 -14.38 -5.02
C THR A 87 1.52 -13.67 -4.43
N VAL A 88 2.03 -14.20 -3.31
CA VAL A 88 3.25 -13.68 -2.68
C VAL A 88 4.43 -13.99 -3.61
N GLY A 89 5.30 -12.99 -3.83
CA GLY A 89 6.41 -13.01 -4.78
C GLY A 89 6.06 -12.45 -6.15
N ASP A 90 4.76 -12.26 -6.43
CA ASP A 90 4.32 -11.69 -7.70
C ASP A 90 4.50 -10.17 -7.70
N THR A 91 4.87 -9.61 -8.86
CA THR A 91 5.01 -8.17 -9.06
C THR A 91 3.73 -7.66 -9.69
N VAL A 92 3.07 -6.73 -9.00
CA VAL A 92 1.73 -6.25 -9.38
C VAL A 92 1.75 -4.74 -9.55
N ALA A 93 1.04 -4.26 -10.58
CA ALA A 93 0.79 -2.85 -10.78
C ALA A 93 -0.31 -2.38 -9.80
N ILE A 94 0.04 -1.39 -8.99
CA ILE A 94 -0.82 -0.81 -7.95
C ILE A 94 -1.03 0.66 -8.27
N GLY A 95 -2.29 1.06 -8.43
CA GLY A 95 -2.70 2.46 -8.41
C GLY A 95 -3.08 2.86 -6.99
N LEU A 96 -2.58 3.99 -6.52
CA LEU A 96 -2.82 4.52 -5.19
C LEU A 96 -3.27 5.97 -5.31
N GLU A 97 -4.39 6.30 -4.68
CA GLU A 97 -4.95 7.65 -4.65
C GLU A 97 -5.09 8.07 -3.17
N LEU A 98 -4.52 9.21 -2.81
CA LEU A 98 -4.70 9.79 -1.48
C LEU A 98 -6.12 10.34 -1.33
N ILE A 99 -6.79 10.01 -0.23
CA ILE A 99 -8.18 10.46 0.05
C ILE A 99 -8.35 11.16 1.39
#